data_AF-A0A087G5G1-F1
#
_entry.id   AF-A0A087G5G1-F1
#
_cell.length_a   1.000
_cell.length_b   1.000
_cell.length_c   1.000
_cell.angle_alpha   90.00
_cell.angle_beta   90.00
_cell.angle_gamma   90.00
#
_symmetry.space_group_name_H-M   'P 1'
#
loop_
_entity.id
_entity.type
_entity.pdbx_description
1 polymer ?
#
loop_
_entity_poly.entity_id
_entity_poly.type
_entity_poly.pdbx_seq_one_letter_code
_entity_poly.pdbx_strand_id
1 'polypeptide(L)'
;MAFPSLSSSVLFFNFIFVTHAFDLNIIQMQQGICPYTVVVKTSCVSPPTTSDQISVAFGDADGNQVYAQRLGGPVRGTGVLGKCSTDTFQVKGQCLNSPICSLYINRNGVDGWVPESIEIFSETSKSIKFDFSKTVPQNTWYGNNHCNTTTRPSTPELPPPEFPPEKPAIPPPRPSAASGRGDGESAFVAFAIATTVAIVAMVR
;
A
#
# COMPACT_ATOMS: atom_id res chain seq x y z
N MET A 1 -8.96 37.20 87.43
CA MET A 1 -9.12 35.94 86.66
C MET A 1 -10.11 36.20 85.53
N ALA A 2 -10.11 35.37 84.48
CA ALA A 2 -10.94 35.46 83.27
C ALA A 2 -10.63 36.60 82.28
N PHE A 3 -9.94 36.24 81.19
CA PHE A 3 -10.15 36.82 79.86
C PHE A 3 -10.68 35.68 78.96
N PRO A 4 -11.86 35.80 78.31
CA PRO A 4 -12.26 34.87 77.27
C PRO A 4 -11.61 35.23 75.93
N SER A 5 -11.19 34.21 75.19
CA SER A 5 -10.40 34.31 73.96
C SER A 5 -11.21 34.70 72.72
N LEU A 6 -10.57 35.41 71.79
CA LEU A 6 -11.06 35.50 70.40
C LEU A 6 -10.84 34.13 69.72
N SER A 7 -11.93 33.46 69.34
CA SER A 7 -11.86 32.34 68.40
C SER A 7 -12.08 32.88 66.99
N SER A 8 -11.00 33.01 66.22
CA SER A 8 -11.05 33.54 64.86
C SER A 8 -11.57 32.48 63.88
N SER A 9 -12.66 32.79 63.18
CA SER A 9 -13.22 31.93 62.14
C SER A 9 -12.26 31.80 60.96
N VAL A 10 -11.74 30.59 60.73
CA VAL A 10 -10.94 30.27 59.52
C VAL A 10 -11.81 29.51 58.54
N LEU A 11 -12.36 30.22 57.54
CA LEU A 11 -13.05 29.61 56.41
C LEU A 11 -12.00 29.00 55.45
N PHE A 12 -11.79 27.69 55.54
CA PHE A 12 -10.94 26.95 54.61
C PHE A 12 -11.61 26.83 53.24
N PHE A 13 -11.31 27.79 52.35
CA PHE A 13 -11.63 27.68 50.93
C PHE A 13 -10.84 26.50 50.33
N ASN A 14 -11.53 25.39 50.07
CA ASN A 14 -10.99 24.25 49.35
C ASN A 14 -10.87 24.60 47.85
N PHE A 15 -9.77 25.26 47.48
CA PHE A 15 -9.37 25.35 46.07
C PHE A 15 -8.86 23.99 45.60
N ILE A 16 -9.77 23.18 45.05
CA ILE A 16 -9.41 21.97 44.31
C ILE A 16 -8.77 22.40 42.99
N PHE A 17 -7.44 22.48 42.98
CA PHE A 17 -6.68 22.60 41.74
C PHE A 17 -6.77 21.27 40.98
N VAL A 18 -7.75 21.14 40.09
CA VAL A 18 -7.86 20.01 39.16
C VAL A 18 -6.74 20.15 38.13
N THR A 19 -5.56 19.62 38.47
CA THR A 19 -4.46 19.42 37.52
C THR A 19 -4.95 18.43 36.47
N HIS A 20 -5.41 18.96 35.33
CA HIS A 20 -5.64 18.13 34.16
C HIS A 20 -4.27 17.60 33.73
N ALA A 21 -4.03 16.33 34.02
CA ALA A 21 -3.02 15.58 33.32
C ALA A 21 -3.44 15.61 31.85
N PHE A 22 -2.73 16.41 31.05
CA PHE A 22 -2.78 16.24 29.61
C PHE A 22 -2.14 14.89 29.35
N ASP A 23 -2.98 13.87 29.22
CA ASP A 23 -2.59 12.60 28.64
C ASP A 23 -2.05 12.94 27.24
N LEU A 24 -0.74 12.97 27.14
CA LEU A 24 -0.04 12.99 25.87
C LEU A 24 -0.25 11.61 25.27
N ASN A 25 -1.48 11.38 24.78
CA ASN A 25 -1.82 10.27 23.94
C ASN A 25 -0.80 10.31 22.82
N ILE A 26 0.12 9.33 22.86
CA ILE A 26 1.25 9.23 21.98
C ILE A 26 0.69 9.46 20.59
N ILE A 27 1.15 10.51 19.89
CA ILE A 27 0.90 10.62 18.46
C ILE A 27 1.78 9.53 17.86
N GLN A 28 1.23 8.32 17.92
CA GLN A 28 1.74 7.16 17.25
C GLN A 28 1.67 7.56 15.80
N MET A 29 2.83 7.97 15.27
CA MET A 29 3.03 8.11 13.84
C MET A 29 2.87 6.71 13.26
N GLN A 30 1.62 6.32 13.09
CA GLN A 30 1.20 5.24 12.24
C GLN A 30 1.85 5.57 10.91
N GLN A 31 2.91 4.85 10.57
CA GLN A 31 3.58 5.01 9.28
C GLN A 31 2.53 4.69 8.24
N GLY A 32 1.96 5.76 7.68
CA GLY A 32 0.78 5.67 6.84
C GLY A 32 1.11 4.86 5.60
N ILE A 33 0.18 4.01 5.19
CA ILE A 33 0.24 3.40 3.87
C ILE A 33 -0.32 4.45 2.90
N CYS A 34 0.57 5.28 2.35
CA CYS A 34 0.20 6.28 1.35
C CYS A 34 -0.02 5.62 -0.02
N PRO A 35 -1.07 6.03 -0.77
CA PRO A 35 -1.23 5.68 -2.16
C PRO A 35 -0.33 6.53 -3.06
N TYR A 36 0.16 5.92 -4.13
CA TYR A 36 0.97 6.55 -5.16
C TYR A 36 0.47 6.11 -6.53
N THR A 37 0.27 7.07 -7.44
CA THR A 37 -0.03 6.74 -8.84
C THR A 37 1.26 6.81 -9.64
N VAL A 38 1.64 5.70 -10.28
CA VAL A 38 2.84 5.59 -11.12
C VAL A 38 2.40 5.47 -12.57
N VAL A 39 2.68 6.49 -13.37
CA VAL A 39 2.37 6.53 -14.80
C VAL A 39 3.65 6.19 -15.57
N VAL A 40 3.61 5.10 -16.33
CA VAL A 40 4.75 4.59 -17.10
C VAL A 40 4.46 4.79 -18.58
N LYS A 41 5.33 5.54 -19.26
CA LYS A 41 5.33 5.65 -20.72
C LYS A 41 6.37 4.68 -21.28
N THR A 42 5.91 3.70 -22.07
CA THR A 42 6.76 2.71 -22.71
C THR A 42 7.19 3.21 -24.09
N SER A 43 8.48 3.08 -24.41
CA SER A 43 9.02 3.56 -25.68
C SER A 43 8.53 2.75 -26.88
N CYS A 44 8.48 3.38 -28.04
CA CYS A 44 8.16 2.71 -29.31
C CYS A 44 9.27 1.77 -29.81
N VAL A 45 10.46 1.75 -29.20
CA VAL A 45 11.49 0.71 -29.47
C VAL A 45 11.38 -0.50 -28.55
N SER A 46 10.47 -0.47 -27.56
CA SER A 46 10.17 -1.61 -26.68
C SER A 46 9.53 -2.78 -27.46
N PRO A 47 9.63 -4.04 -26.98
CA PRO A 47 8.88 -5.17 -27.53
C PRO A 47 7.35 -4.90 -27.52
N PRO A 48 6.58 -5.54 -28.43
CA PRO A 48 5.12 -5.35 -28.51
C PRO A 48 4.40 -5.54 -27.16
N THR A 49 4.84 -6.53 -26.39
CA THR A 49 4.38 -6.89 -25.04
C THR A 49 5.58 -7.35 -24.23
N THR A 50 5.55 -7.19 -22.91
CA THR A 50 6.55 -7.77 -22.01
C THR A 50 5.91 -8.68 -20.97
N SER A 51 6.55 -9.83 -20.77
CA SER A 51 6.28 -10.82 -19.72
C SER A 51 7.19 -10.62 -18.49
N ASP A 52 8.32 -9.93 -18.68
CA ASP A 52 9.30 -9.58 -17.65
C ASP A 52 8.63 -9.03 -16.38
N GLN A 53 9.16 -9.41 -15.21
CA GLN A 53 8.81 -8.77 -13.95
C GLN A 53 9.50 -7.41 -13.88
N ILE A 54 8.72 -6.34 -13.93
CA ILE A 54 9.19 -4.96 -13.75
C ILE A 54 8.90 -4.54 -12.30
N SER A 55 9.93 -4.47 -11.46
CA SER A 55 9.84 -3.87 -10.12
C SER A 55 10.30 -2.42 -10.18
N VAL A 56 9.70 -1.55 -9.36
CA VAL A 56 10.09 -0.13 -9.28
C VAL A 56 10.23 0.27 -7.81
N ALA A 57 11.22 1.09 -7.51
CA ALA A 57 11.40 1.69 -6.20
C ALA A 57 11.70 3.18 -6.31
N PHE A 58 11.14 3.99 -5.43
CA PHE A 58 11.32 5.45 -5.46
C PHE A 58 11.37 6.02 -4.04
N GLY A 59 12.15 7.09 -3.86
CA GLY A 59 12.42 7.62 -2.52
C GLY A 59 12.72 9.11 -2.47
N ASP A 60 12.71 9.63 -1.24
CA ASP A 60 12.90 11.04 -0.91
C ASP A 60 14.31 11.33 -0.35
N ALA A 61 14.60 12.62 -0.10
CA ALA A 61 15.91 13.08 0.36
C ALA A 61 16.24 12.67 1.80
N ASP A 62 15.25 12.23 2.58
CA ASP A 62 15.40 11.77 3.96
C ASP A 62 15.79 10.27 4.02
N GLY A 63 15.88 9.60 2.87
CA GLY A 63 16.21 8.19 2.74
C GLY A 63 14.99 7.26 2.85
N ASN A 64 13.77 7.80 2.84
CA ASN A 64 12.56 6.99 2.81
C ASN A 64 12.33 6.43 1.39
N GLN A 65 11.84 5.19 1.30
CA GLN A 65 11.63 4.52 0.01
C GLN A 65 10.34 3.70 -0.04
N VAL A 66 9.69 3.70 -1.20
CA VAL A 66 8.53 2.88 -1.55
C VAL A 66 8.95 1.86 -2.61
N TYR A 67 8.49 0.61 -2.48
CA TYR A 67 8.80 -0.49 -3.40
C TYR A 67 7.52 -1.10 -3.99
N ALA A 68 7.49 -1.26 -5.31
CA ALA A 68 6.48 -1.96 -6.07
C ALA A 68 7.09 -3.22 -6.70
N GLN A 69 6.74 -4.39 -6.16
CA GLN A 69 7.32 -5.69 -6.54
C GLN A 69 7.07 -6.08 -8.00
N ARG A 70 5.90 -5.70 -8.55
CA ARG A 70 5.56 -5.93 -9.95
C ARG A 70 4.58 -4.87 -10.47
N LEU A 71 5.00 -4.11 -11.47
CA LEU A 71 4.12 -3.41 -12.40
C LEU A 71 3.73 -4.37 -13.53
N GLY A 72 2.50 -4.28 -14.02
CA GLY A 72 1.96 -5.17 -15.06
C GLY A 72 1.70 -6.59 -14.54
N GLY A 73 0.43 -6.89 -14.24
CA GLY A 73 -0.02 -8.21 -13.77
C GLY A 73 -1.52 -8.41 -13.97
N PRO A 74 -2.06 -9.62 -13.75
CA PRO A 74 -3.44 -9.96 -14.12
C PRO A 74 -4.52 -9.03 -13.52
N VAL A 75 -4.37 -8.64 -12.25
CA VAL A 75 -5.10 -7.56 -11.54
C VAL A 75 -4.26 -7.19 -10.30
N ARG A 76 -4.15 -5.95 -9.80
CA ARG A 76 -4.67 -4.62 -10.20
C ARG A 76 -3.51 -3.70 -10.63
N GLY A 77 -3.82 -2.47 -11.06
CA GLY A 77 -2.86 -1.53 -11.66
C GLY A 77 -2.74 -1.85 -13.15
N THR A 78 -3.78 -1.50 -13.90
CA THR A 78 -4.01 -2.03 -15.25
C THR A 78 -3.08 -1.39 -16.27
N GLY A 79 -2.20 -2.21 -16.82
CA GLY A 79 -1.34 -1.87 -17.94
C GLY A 79 -0.49 -3.06 -18.34
N VAL A 80 -0.15 -3.15 -19.64
CA VAL A 80 0.61 -4.28 -20.20
C VAL A 80 2.10 -3.97 -20.44
N LEU A 81 2.53 -2.73 -20.19
CA LEU A 81 3.89 -2.25 -20.47
C LEU A 81 4.29 -2.50 -21.93
N GLY A 82 3.30 -2.40 -22.83
CA GLY A 82 3.44 -2.69 -24.26
C GLY A 82 4.12 -1.57 -25.04
N LYS A 83 4.58 -1.87 -26.25
CA LYS A 83 5.20 -0.89 -27.15
C LYS A 83 4.32 0.35 -27.36
N CYS A 84 4.92 1.54 -27.24
CA CYS A 84 4.24 2.84 -27.35
C CYS A 84 3.08 3.06 -26.35
N SER A 85 2.96 2.30 -25.26
CA SER A 85 1.88 2.46 -24.28
C SER A 85 2.11 3.62 -23.30
N THR A 86 1.03 4.10 -22.68
CA THR A 86 1.09 4.78 -21.39
C THR A 86 0.18 4.02 -20.43
N ASP A 87 0.77 3.45 -19.39
CA ASP A 87 0.12 2.54 -18.44
C ASP A 87 0.15 3.15 -17.03
N THR A 88 -0.92 2.98 -16.26
CA THR A 88 -1.08 3.63 -14.95
C THR A 88 -1.27 2.60 -13.84
N PHE A 89 -0.38 2.63 -12.84
CA PHE A 89 -0.32 1.70 -11.73
C PHE A 89 -0.63 2.41 -10.41
N GLN A 90 -1.32 1.70 -9.51
CA GLN A 90 -1.55 2.16 -8.15
C GLN A 90 -0.62 1.39 -7.20
N VAL A 91 0.31 2.11 -6.59
CA VAL A 91 1.31 1.60 -5.65
C VAL A 91 0.93 2.06 -4.25
N LYS A 92 1.30 1.26 -3.23
CA LYS A 92 1.12 1.58 -1.83
C LYS A 92 2.41 1.33 -1.07
N GLY A 93 2.79 2.24 -0.20
CA GLY A 93 3.99 2.12 0.63
C GLY A 93 3.98 3.12 1.77
N GLN A 94 5.11 3.25 2.46
CA GLN A 94 5.27 4.26 3.50
C GLN A 94 5.11 5.67 2.92
N CYS A 95 4.49 6.56 3.69
CA CYS A 95 4.39 7.98 3.33
C CYS A 95 5.78 8.64 3.28
N LEU A 96 6.10 9.22 2.12
CA LEU A 96 7.25 10.09 1.88
C LEU A 96 6.87 11.53 2.28
N ASN A 97 7.66 12.15 3.15
CA ASN A 97 7.40 13.49 3.67
C ASN A 97 8.20 14.56 2.93
N SER A 98 9.33 14.19 2.34
CA SER A 98 10.10 15.02 1.43
C SER A 98 9.74 14.73 -0.04
N PRO A 99 10.02 15.64 -0.99
CA PRO A 99 9.81 15.38 -2.40
C PRO A 99 10.56 14.14 -2.88
N ILE A 100 9.88 13.30 -3.65
CA ILE A 100 10.50 12.17 -4.35
C ILE A 100 11.62 12.71 -5.25
N CYS A 101 12.81 12.12 -5.16
CA CYS A 101 14.00 12.58 -5.87
C CYS A 101 14.87 11.42 -6.40
N SER A 102 14.51 10.17 -6.12
CA SER A 102 15.14 8.99 -6.70
C SER A 102 14.12 8.01 -7.25
N LEU A 103 14.46 7.32 -8.34
CA LEU A 103 13.68 6.24 -8.94
C LEU A 103 14.62 5.20 -9.54
N TYR A 104 14.37 3.93 -9.20
CA TYR A 104 15.06 2.77 -9.73
C TYR A 104 14.06 1.73 -10.27
N ILE A 105 14.47 1.01 -11.30
CA ILE A 105 13.72 -0.04 -11.98
C ILE A 105 14.58 -1.32 -11.94
N ASN A 106 13.98 -2.46 -11.63
CA ASN A 106 14.59 -3.78 -11.82
C ASN A 106 13.75 -4.57 -12.82
N ARG A 107 14.40 -5.19 -13.81
CA ARG A 107 13.76 -6.04 -14.81
C ARG A 107 14.28 -7.46 -14.70
N ASN A 108 13.42 -8.39 -14.29
CA ASN A 108 13.71 -9.81 -14.31
C ASN A 108 12.94 -10.48 -15.47
N GLY A 109 13.68 -10.85 -16.51
CA GLY A 109 13.16 -11.49 -17.72
C GLY A 109 14.05 -11.22 -18.94
N VAL A 110 13.60 -11.66 -20.11
CA VAL A 110 14.42 -11.68 -21.35
C VAL A 110 13.90 -10.75 -22.44
N ASP A 111 12.72 -10.16 -22.29
CA ASP A 111 12.06 -9.44 -23.39
C ASP A 111 12.77 -8.12 -23.73
N GLY A 112 13.42 -7.49 -22.75
CA GLY A 112 14.24 -6.29 -23.00
C GLY A 112 13.43 -4.99 -23.05
N TRP A 113 12.43 -4.88 -22.17
CA TRP A 113 11.54 -3.71 -22.06
C TRP A 113 12.28 -2.36 -21.96
N VAL A 114 11.72 -1.34 -22.63
CA VAL A 114 12.30 0.01 -22.77
C VAL A 114 11.29 1.09 -22.30
N PRO A 115 11.47 1.70 -21.12
CA PRO A 115 10.73 2.89 -20.73
C PRO A 115 11.19 4.13 -21.51
N GLU A 116 10.26 5.04 -21.77
CA GLU A 116 10.52 6.43 -22.18
C GLU A 116 10.48 7.37 -20.97
N SER A 117 9.56 7.17 -20.03
CA SER A 117 9.53 7.92 -18.77
C SER A 117 8.64 7.27 -17.72
N ILE A 118 8.91 7.55 -16.45
CA ILE A 118 8.03 7.21 -15.33
C ILE A 118 7.72 8.49 -14.54
N GLU A 119 6.45 8.81 -14.38
CA GLU A 119 5.97 9.92 -13.54
C GLU A 119 5.25 9.37 -12.31
N ILE A 120 5.60 9.90 -11.13
CA ILE A 120 4.99 9.51 -9.86
C ILE A 120 4.19 10.68 -9.31
N PHE A 121 2.94 10.41 -8.96
CA PHE A 121 2.02 11.32 -8.28
C PHE A 121 1.82 10.85 -6.84
N SER A 122 1.97 11.79 -5.91
CA SER A 122 1.64 11.66 -4.49
C SER A 122 0.45 12.56 -4.19
N GLU A 123 -0.34 12.25 -3.16
CA GLU A 123 -1.37 13.15 -2.65
C GLU A 123 -0.77 14.37 -1.91
N THR A 124 0.44 14.21 -1.36
CA THR A 124 1.09 15.20 -0.47
C THR A 124 2.13 16.07 -1.15
N SER A 125 2.58 15.72 -2.38
CA SER A 125 3.68 16.40 -3.06
C SER A 125 3.40 16.61 -4.54
N LYS A 126 4.13 17.55 -5.16
CA LYS A 126 4.15 17.70 -6.63
C LYS A 126 4.55 16.38 -7.30
N SER A 127 4.01 16.10 -8.50
CA SER A 127 4.50 14.98 -9.31
C SER A 127 5.95 15.19 -9.74
N ILE A 128 6.66 14.09 -9.92
CA ILE A 128 8.01 14.08 -10.49
C ILE A 128 8.10 13.05 -11.61
N LYS A 129 8.77 13.45 -12.70
CA LYS A 129 9.01 12.64 -13.89
C LYS A 129 10.48 12.30 -14.01
N PHE A 130 10.77 11.03 -14.27
CA PHE A 130 12.09 10.50 -14.57
C PHE A 130 12.08 10.01 -16.01
N ASP A 131 13.01 10.52 -16.83
CA ASP A 131 13.11 10.19 -18.25
C ASP A 131 14.11 9.06 -18.50
N PHE A 132 13.72 8.12 -19.39
CA PHE A 132 14.49 6.96 -19.78
C PHE A 132 14.53 6.82 -21.30
N SER A 133 15.54 6.13 -21.84
CA SER A 133 15.70 5.98 -23.29
C SER A 133 16.43 4.70 -23.73
N LYS A 134 16.69 3.80 -22.78
CA LYS A 134 17.49 2.58 -22.99
C LYS A 134 16.78 1.38 -22.38
N THR A 135 17.05 0.21 -22.94
CA THR A 135 16.62 -1.08 -22.36
C THR A 135 17.07 -1.19 -20.91
N VAL A 136 16.15 -1.56 -20.02
CA VAL A 136 16.48 -1.79 -18.61
C VAL A 136 17.41 -3.02 -18.53
N PRO A 137 18.57 -2.94 -17.87
CA PRO A 137 19.42 -4.09 -17.58
C PRO A 137 18.66 -5.24 -16.90
N GLN A 138 19.09 -6.48 -17.13
CA GLN A 138 18.47 -7.64 -16.50
C GLN A 138 19.01 -7.85 -15.08
N ASN A 139 18.13 -8.19 -14.13
CA ASN A 139 18.46 -8.63 -12.77
C ASN A 139 19.35 -7.64 -11.97
N THR A 140 19.24 -6.35 -12.27
CA THR A 140 19.91 -5.29 -11.51
C THR A 140 19.08 -4.02 -11.53
N TRP A 141 19.28 -3.18 -10.53
CA TRP A 141 18.59 -1.91 -10.38
C TRP A 141 19.22 -0.84 -11.26
N TYR A 142 18.40 -0.20 -12.08
CA TYR A 142 18.77 0.84 -13.02
C TYR A 142 17.87 2.06 -12.82
N GLY A 143 18.45 3.25 -12.69
CA GLY A 143 17.69 4.41 -12.24
C GLY A 143 18.50 5.68 -12.12
N ASN A 144 17.87 6.67 -11.48
CA ASN A 144 18.37 8.02 -11.31
C ASN A 144 18.19 8.45 -9.85
N ASN A 145 19.22 9.10 -9.30
CA ASN A 145 19.16 9.74 -7.99
C ASN A 145 19.51 11.22 -8.12
N HIS A 146 18.55 12.07 -7.78
CA HIS A 146 18.66 13.53 -7.80
C HIS A 146 18.43 14.14 -6.40
N CYS A 147 18.48 13.31 -5.36
CA CYS A 147 18.34 13.75 -3.98
C CYS A 147 19.56 14.57 -3.56
N ASN A 148 19.39 15.88 -3.39
CA ASN A 148 20.41 16.76 -2.85
C ASN A 148 20.49 16.55 -1.33
N THR A 149 21.32 15.60 -0.90
CA THR A 149 21.45 15.23 0.51
C THR A 149 22.16 16.34 1.30
N THR A 150 21.37 17.22 1.93
CA THR A 150 21.89 18.19 2.89
C THR A 150 22.42 17.49 4.15
N THR A 151 23.70 17.11 4.10
CA THR A 151 24.59 16.70 5.20
C THR A 151 24.68 15.19 5.50
N ARG A 152 25.50 14.47 4.72
CA ARG A 152 26.69 13.72 5.19
C ARG A 152 27.48 13.25 3.95
N PRO A 153 28.83 13.30 3.91
CA PRO A 153 29.57 12.74 2.78
C PRO A 153 29.23 11.26 2.63
N SER A 154 28.58 10.92 1.52
CA SER A 154 28.27 9.54 1.17
C SER A 154 29.56 8.79 0.86
N THR A 155 29.68 7.63 1.50
CA THR A 155 30.54 6.52 1.05
C THR A 155 30.42 6.36 -0.47
N PRO A 156 31.52 6.09 -1.21
CA PRO A 156 31.47 5.95 -2.67
C PRO A 156 30.34 5.02 -3.11
N GLU A 157 29.55 5.54 -4.05
CA GLU A 157 28.36 4.95 -4.68
C GLU A 157 27.83 3.70 -3.98
N LEU A 158 27.02 3.92 -2.93
CA LEU A 158 26.29 2.84 -2.27
C LEU A 158 25.61 1.99 -3.35
N PRO A 159 25.81 0.66 -3.37
CA PRO A 159 25.12 -0.19 -4.32
C PRO A 159 23.61 0.06 -4.21
N PRO A 160 22.85 -0.11 -5.31
CA PRO A 160 21.41 0.12 -5.30
C PRO A 160 20.78 -0.65 -4.14
N PRO A 161 19.73 -0.11 -3.51
CA PRO A 161 19.27 -0.57 -2.20
C PRO A 161 19.12 -2.09 -2.16
N GLU A 162 19.68 -2.72 -1.14
CA GLU A 162 19.54 -4.17 -0.92
C GLU A 162 18.10 -4.46 -0.46
N PHE A 163 17.16 -4.41 -1.41
CA PHE A 163 15.78 -4.79 -1.15
C PHE A 163 15.77 -6.23 -0.64
N PRO A 164 14.95 -6.55 0.38
CA PRO A 164 14.89 -7.90 0.92
C PRO A 164 14.67 -8.91 -0.21
N PRO A 165 15.44 -10.02 -0.26
CA PRO A 165 15.28 -11.02 -1.30
C PRO A 165 13.82 -11.49 -1.31
N GLU A 166 13.21 -11.48 -2.51
CA GLU A 166 11.80 -11.81 -2.69
C GLU A 166 11.52 -13.20 -2.09
N LYS A 167 10.80 -13.23 -0.96
CA LYS A 167 10.50 -14.48 -0.26
C LYS A 167 9.74 -15.39 -1.23
N PRO A 168 10.22 -16.60 -1.56
CA PRO A 168 9.56 -17.47 -2.53
C PRO A 168 8.10 -17.70 -2.16
N ALA A 169 7.19 -17.15 -2.96
CA ALA A 169 5.76 -17.36 -2.79
C ALA A 169 5.44 -18.79 -3.24
N ILE A 170 5.31 -19.71 -2.27
CA ILE A 170 4.80 -21.05 -2.53
C ILE A 170 3.38 -20.89 -3.08
N PRO A 171 3.09 -21.30 -4.33
CA PRO A 171 1.75 -21.17 -4.87
C PRO A 171 0.79 -22.04 -4.05
N PRO A 172 -0.43 -21.56 -3.74
CA PRO A 172 -1.40 -22.38 -3.02
C PRO A 172 -1.71 -23.65 -3.83
N PRO A 173 -1.87 -24.81 -3.17
CA PRO A 173 -2.14 -26.06 -3.87
C PRO A 173 -3.41 -25.92 -4.69
N ARG A 174 -3.28 -26.05 -6.02
CA ARG A 174 -4.40 -26.03 -6.96
C ARG A 174 -5.36 -27.17 -6.58
N PRO A 175 -6.63 -26.90 -6.28
CA PRO A 175 -7.60 -27.97 -6.06
C PRO A 175 -7.72 -28.79 -7.35
N SER A 176 -7.39 -30.08 -7.28
CA SER A 176 -7.66 -31.02 -8.37
C SER A 176 -9.18 -31.18 -8.46
N ALA A 177 -9.76 -30.70 -9.56
CA ALA A 177 -11.17 -30.93 -9.87
C ALA A 177 -11.38 -32.41 -10.19
N ALA A 178 -11.74 -33.20 -9.17
CA ALA A 178 -12.15 -34.58 -9.34
C ALA A 178 -13.49 -34.62 -10.08
N SER A 179 -13.50 -35.19 -11.28
CA SER A 179 -14.72 -35.42 -12.06
C SER A 179 -15.55 -36.54 -11.42
N GLY A 180 -16.41 -36.17 -10.48
CA GLY A 180 -17.35 -37.08 -9.83
C GLY A 180 -18.55 -37.38 -10.73
N ARG A 181 -18.42 -38.35 -11.63
CA ARG A 181 -19.56 -38.92 -12.38
C ARG A 181 -20.32 -39.88 -11.47
N GLY A 182 -21.37 -39.38 -10.82
CA GLY A 182 -22.26 -40.17 -9.96
C GLY A 182 -23.66 -40.28 -10.57
N ASP A 183 -23.95 -41.41 -11.22
CA ASP A 183 -25.31 -41.86 -11.49
C ASP A 183 -25.90 -42.39 -10.17
N GLY A 184 -27.10 -41.94 -9.75
CA GLY A 184 -27.63 -42.26 -8.41
C GLY A 184 -29.02 -41.73 -8.08
N GLU A 185 -30.03 -42.43 -8.57
CA GLU A 185 -31.37 -42.72 -7.98
C GLU A 185 -32.09 -41.70 -7.07
N SER A 186 -33.36 -41.43 -7.42
CA SER A 186 -34.23 -40.47 -6.72
C SER A 186 -34.93 -41.09 -5.50
N ALA A 187 -34.56 -40.64 -4.29
CA ALA A 187 -35.31 -40.90 -3.07
C ALA A 187 -36.19 -39.68 -2.70
N PHE A 188 -37.49 -39.76 -3.00
CA PHE A 188 -38.46 -38.73 -2.62
C PHE A 188 -38.68 -38.73 -1.09
N VAL A 189 -38.16 -37.71 -0.40
CA VAL A 189 -38.46 -37.47 1.03
C VAL A 189 -39.73 -36.62 1.14
N ALA A 190 -40.84 -37.26 1.52
CA ALA A 190 -42.12 -36.59 1.72
C ALA A 190 -42.13 -35.77 3.03
N PHE A 191 -42.25 -34.44 2.91
CA PHE A 191 -42.52 -33.56 4.05
C PHE A 191 -44.03 -33.30 4.17
N ALA A 192 -44.65 -33.89 5.20
CA ALA A 192 -46.01 -33.56 5.58
C ALA A 192 -46.01 -32.30 6.46
N ILE A 193 -46.61 -31.21 5.97
CA ILE A 193 -46.85 -29.99 6.75
C ILE A 193 -48.36 -29.84 6.96
N ALA A 194 -48.81 -30.08 8.18
CA ALA A 194 -50.21 -29.90 8.57
C ALA A 194 -50.43 -28.47 9.11
N THR A 195 -51.00 -27.59 8.28
CA THR A 195 -51.47 -26.27 8.70
C THR A 195 -52.99 -26.27 8.89
N THR A 196 -53.45 -26.36 10.14
CA THR A 196 -54.87 -26.15 10.49
C THR A 196 -55.22 -24.67 10.43
N VAL A 197 -56.01 -24.26 9.44
CA VAL A 197 -56.63 -22.94 9.38
C VAL A 197 -57.98 -22.99 10.10
N ALA A 198 -58.18 -22.11 11.10
CA ALA A 198 -59.44 -21.95 11.81
C ALA A 198 -59.97 -20.51 11.61
N ILE A 199 -60.90 -20.33 10.67
CA ILE A 199 -61.65 -19.07 10.48
C ILE A 199 -63.07 -19.39 10.00
N VAL A 200 -64.08 -19.22 10.88
CA VAL A 200 -65.50 -18.88 10.63
C VAL A 200 -66.09 -18.53 12.01
N ALA A 201 -66.92 -17.51 12.25
CA ALA A 201 -67.12 -16.19 11.63
C ALA A 201 -67.89 -15.33 12.65
N MET A 202 -67.73 -14.01 12.62
CA MET A 202 -68.62 -13.09 13.35
C MET A 202 -69.79 -12.69 12.45
N VAL A 203 -71.02 -13.08 12.81
CA VAL A 203 -72.24 -12.34 12.47
C VAL A 203 -73.19 -12.45 13.67
N ARG A 204 -73.65 -11.31 14.15
CA ARG A 204 -74.77 -11.17 15.10
C ARG A 204 -75.53 -9.90 14.75
#